data_AF-L7LJX4-F1
#
_entry.id   AF-L7LJX4-F1
#
_cell.length_a   1.000
_cell.length_b   1.000
_cell.length_c   1.000
_cell.angle_alpha   90.00
_cell.angle_beta   90.00
_cell.angle_gamma   90.00
#
_symmetry.space_group_name_H-M   'P 1'
#
loop_
_entity.id
_entity.type
_entity.pdbx_description
1 polymer ?
#
loop_
_entity_poly.entity_id
_entity_poly.type
_entity_poly.pdbx_seq_one_letter_code
_entity_poly.pdbx_strand_id
1 'polypeptide(L)'
;MNEPVRLELSAGPPVYSTGVPHPPVEFAGPEHYSAEDTAALADDAATIIGRYPQSRSALLPLLHLVQSHDGYLTRAGIAFCAEQLDLTAAQVASVATFYSMYRRAPTGDYLVGICTNTLCAVMGGDAIASRITDELGVRPGETTADGRVTVEHVECNAACDHAPVVMVNWEFFDDQTPESVQQLLDDLRAGVPRSPTRGSDTLCTFRQTARLLAGVEEAPK
;
A
#
# COMPACT_ATOMS: atom_id res chain seq x y z
N MET A 1 7.43 -38.23 9.40
CA MET A 1 6.70 -37.02 9.84
C MET A 1 5.83 -36.59 8.68
N ASN A 2 4.61 -37.11 8.58
CA ASN A 2 3.60 -36.69 7.60
C ASN A 2 2.27 -37.22 8.14
N GLU A 3 1.88 -36.70 9.29
CA GLU A 3 0.54 -36.94 9.80
C GLU A 3 -0.40 -35.97 9.05
N PRO A 4 -1.44 -36.48 8.38
CA PRO A 4 -2.33 -35.64 7.60
C PRO A 4 -3.10 -34.68 8.54
N VAL A 5 -3.04 -33.39 8.25
CA VAL A 5 -3.89 -32.38 8.90
C VAL A 5 -5.34 -32.68 8.53
N ARG A 6 -6.14 -33.11 9.50
CA ARG A 6 -7.58 -33.29 9.32
C ARG A 6 -8.28 -31.97 9.57
N LEU A 7 -8.84 -31.38 8.52
CA LEU A 7 -9.75 -30.23 8.64
C LEU A 7 -11.07 -30.74 9.23
N GLU A 8 -11.40 -30.38 10.47
CA GLU A 8 -12.71 -30.68 11.04
C GLU A 8 -13.78 -29.78 10.43
N LEU A 9 -14.53 -30.32 9.47
CA LEU A 9 -15.69 -29.67 8.84
C LEU A 9 -16.92 -29.59 9.78
N SER A 10 -16.77 -29.92 11.07
CA SER A 10 -17.85 -29.89 12.07
C SER A 10 -18.09 -28.49 12.64
N ALA A 11 -17.11 -27.59 12.51
CA ALA A 11 -17.29 -26.18 12.82
C ALA A 11 -18.33 -25.61 11.84
N GLY A 12 -19.49 -25.23 12.38
CA GLY A 12 -20.46 -24.46 11.60
C GLY A 12 -19.79 -23.23 10.99
N PRO A 13 -20.29 -22.71 9.86
CA PRO A 13 -19.73 -21.50 9.26
C PRO A 13 -19.64 -20.42 10.34
N PRO A 14 -18.58 -19.57 10.32
CA PRO A 14 -18.47 -18.48 11.27
C PRO A 14 -19.79 -17.72 11.31
N VAL A 15 -20.30 -17.50 12.51
CA VAL A 15 -21.53 -16.73 12.70
C VAL A 15 -21.20 -15.29 12.32
N TYR A 16 -21.51 -14.91 11.09
CA TYR A 16 -21.41 -13.54 10.64
C TYR A 16 -22.48 -12.73 11.38
N SER A 17 -22.08 -12.13 12.51
CA SER A 17 -22.93 -11.21 13.24
C SER A 17 -23.03 -9.89 12.47
N THR A 18 -24.22 -9.56 12.01
CA THR A 18 -24.56 -8.23 11.50
C THR A 18 -24.75 -7.20 12.63
N GLY A 19 -24.54 -7.60 13.89
CA GLY A 19 -24.92 -6.82 15.07
C GLY A 19 -23.93 -5.73 15.49
N VAL A 20 -22.68 -5.76 15.00
CA VAL A 20 -21.71 -4.69 15.25
C VAL A 20 -21.50 -3.96 13.93
N PRO A 21 -22.04 -2.73 13.76
CA PRO A 21 -21.73 -1.92 12.59
C PRO A 21 -20.21 -1.82 12.46
N HIS A 22 -19.69 -2.03 11.25
CA HIS A 22 -18.30 -1.67 10.98
C HIS A 22 -18.15 -0.18 11.34
N PRO A 23 -17.08 0.18 12.09
CA PRO A 23 -16.85 1.58 12.42
C PRO A 23 -16.83 2.41 11.15
N PRO A 24 -17.38 3.64 11.18
CA PRO A 24 -17.39 4.51 10.02
C PRO A 24 -15.97 4.68 9.49
N VAL A 25 -15.85 4.75 8.17
CA VAL A 25 -14.56 5.04 7.53
C VAL A 25 -14.21 6.47 7.87
N GLU A 26 -13.13 6.64 8.62
CA GLU A 26 -12.56 7.93 8.95
C GLU A 26 -11.22 8.10 8.23
N PHE A 27 -11.00 9.30 7.69
CA PHE A 27 -9.71 9.73 7.18
C PHE A 27 -9.14 10.72 8.19
N ALA A 28 -7.89 10.51 8.59
CA ALA A 28 -7.18 11.43 9.47
C ALA A 28 -6.59 12.62 8.67
N GLY A 29 -5.86 13.49 9.35
CA GLY A 29 -5.14 14.60 8.73
C GLY A 29 -5.95 15.89 8.59
N PRO A 30 -5.45 16.87 7.82
CA PRO A 30 -6.08 18.18 7.70
C PRO A 30 -7.45 18.10 7.01
N GLU A 31 -8.36 19.02 7.34
CA GLU A 31 -9.65 19.13 6.67
C GLU A 31 -9.52 19.72 5.26
N HIS A 32 -8.55 20.62 5.06
CA HIS A 32 -8.29 21.34 3.83
C HIS A 32 -6.78 21.53 3.62
N TYR A 33 -6.33 21.56 2.37
CA TYR A 33 -4.97 21.92 2.00
C TYR A 33 -4.76 23.44 2.07
N SER A 34 -3.50 23.86 2.14
CA SER A 34 -3.17 25.28 1.98
C SER A 34 -3.47 25.74 0.55
N ALA A 35 -3.57 27.05 0.32
CA ALA A 35 -3.79 27.59 -1.03
C ALA A 35 -2.62 27.25 -1.98
N GLU A 36 -1.40 27.19 -1.44
CA GLU A 36 -0.20 26.81 -2.19
C GLU A 36 -0.23 25.34 -2.60
N ASP A 37 -0.49 24.43 -1.65
CA ASP A 37 -0.58 22.99 -1.93
C ASP A 37 -1.73 22.68 -2.90
N THR A 38 -2.88 23.36 -2.72
CA THR A 38 -4.04 23.22 -3.60
C THR A 38 -3.68 23.60 -5.03
N ALA A 39 -2.97 24.72 -5.22
CA ALA A 39 -2.56 25.17 -6.55
C ALA A 39 -1.56 24.19 -7.19
N ALA A 40 -0.55 23.75 -6.45
CA ALA A 40 0.45 22.81 -6.95
C ALA A 40 -0.18 21.46 -7.34
N LEU A 41 -1.08 20.92 -6.51
CA LEU A 41 -1.79 19.68 -6.81
C LEU A 41 -2.78 19.84 -7.96
N ALA A 42 -3.41 21.02 -8.11
CA ALA A 42 -4.34 21.29 -9.21
C ALA A 42 -3.66 21.28 -10.58
N ASP A 43 -2.42 21.76 -10.68
CA ASP A 43 -1.64 21.73 -11.93
C ASP A 43 -1.33 20.28 -12.37
N ASP A 44 -0.87 19.46 -11.42
CA ASP A 44 -0.66 18.02 -11.64
C ASP A 44 -1.98 17.32 -11.98
N ALA A 45 -3.06 17.63 -11.24
CA ALA A 45 -4.39 17.04 -11.45
C ALA A 45 -4.95 17.36 -12.84
N ALA A 46 -4.81 18.61 -13.32
CA ALA A 46 -5.25 19.00 -14.65
C ALA A 46 -4.57 18.17 -15.75
N THR A 47 -3.26 17.90 -15.59
CA THR A 47 -2.50 17.05 -16.51
C THR A 47 -3.01 15.61 -16.51
N ILE A 48 -3.29 15.05 -15.34
CA ILE A 48 -3.84 13.70 -15.19
C ILE A 48 -5.25 13.62 -15.81
N ILE A 49 -6.14 14.56 -15.46
CA ILE A 49 -7.53 14.60 -15.94
C ILE A 49 -7.56 14.69 -17.46
N GLY A 50 -6.67 15.48 -18.07
CA GLY A 50 -6.56 15.65 -19.51
C GLY A 50 -6.24 14.37 -20.30
N ARG A 51 -5.78 13.30 -19.63
CA ARG A 51 -5.52 11.99 -20.27
C ARG A 51 -6.79 11.19 -20.54
N TYR A 52 -7.91 11.57 -19.92
CA TYR A 52 -9.14 10.80 -19.98
C TYR A 52 -10.26 11.58 -20.67
N PRO A 53 -11.08 10.92 -21.52
CA PRO A 53 -12.24 11.57 -22.12
C PRO A 53 -13.34 11.87 -21.10
N GLN A 54 -13.37 11.16 -19.97
CA GLN A 54 -14.27 11.40 -18.85
C GLN A 54 -13.43 11.70 -17.61
N SER A 55 -13.66 12.85 -16.97
CA SER A 55 -12.89 13.30 -15.81
C SER A 55 -12.90 12.28 -14.67
N ARG A 56 -14.06 11.64 -14.40
CA ARG A 56 -14.21 10.61 -13.37
C ARG A 56 -13.21 9.46 -13.49
N SER A 57 -12.73 9.13 -14.69
CA SER A 57 -11.74 8.07 -14.91
C SER A 57 -10.36 8.41 -14.32
N ALA A 58 -10.08 9.68 -14.06
CA ALA A 58 -8.84 10.14 -13.43
C ALA A 58 -8.80 9.91 -11.91
N LEU A 59 -9.89 9.44 -11.29
CA LEU A 59 -9.98 9.31 -9.83
C LEU A 59 -8.88 8.43 -9.23
N LEU A 60 -8.54 7.32 -9.86
CA LEU A 60 -7.52 6.41 -9.33
C LEU A 60 -6.13 7.07 -9.31
N PRO A 61 -5.62 7.62 -10.43
CA PRO A 61 -4.40 8.40 -10.42
C PRO A 61 -4.42 9.61 -9.47
N LEU A 62 -5.54 10.32 -9.33
CA LEU A 62 -5.64 11.45 -8.39
C LEU A 62 -5.53 11.01 -6.93
N LEU A 63 -6.07 9.84 -6.57
CA LEU A 63 -5.87 9.27 -5.24
C LEU A 63 -4.39 8.94 -4.99
N HIS A 64 -3.67 8.44 -6.00
CA HIS A 64 -2.22 8.29 -5.92
C HIS A 64 -1.49 9.64 -5.79
N LEU A 65 -1.95 10.69 -6.47
CA LEU A 65 -1.38 12.04 -6.38
C LEU A 65 -1.47 12.60 -4.95
N VAL A 66 -2.66 12.61 -4.35
CA VAL A 66 -2.81 13.12 -2.97
C VAL A 66 -2.12 12.21 -1.95
N GLN A 67 -2.08 10.89 -2.18
CA GLN A 67 -1.29 9.96 -1.38
C GLN A 67 0.22 10.24 -1.50
N SER A 68 0.70 10.68 -2.66
CA SER A 68 2.10 11.09 -2.82
C SER A 68 2.42 12.37 -2.03
N HIS A 69 1.44 13.22 -1.83
CA HIS A 69 1.58 14.45 -1.03
C HIS A 69 1.60 14.15 0.47
N ASP A 70 0.66 13.35 0.97
CA ASP A 70 0.48 13.16 2.41
C ASP A 70 1.12 11.86 2.96
N GLY A 71 1.52 10.93 2.09
CA GLY A 71 1.95 9.56 2.45
C GLY A 71 0.80 8.60 2.74
N TYR A 72 -0.44 9.07 2.71
CA TYR A 72 -1.69 8.32 2.85
C TYR A 72 -2.87 9.23 2.44
N LEU A 73 -4.10 8.73 2.42
CA LEU A 73 -5.28 9.53 2.10
C LEU A 73 -5.79 10.28 3.33
N THR A 74 -5.85 11.61 3.23
CA THR A 74 -6.38 12.52 4.26
C THR A 74 -7.77 13.06 3.90
N ARG A 75 -8.45 13.73 4.84
CA ARG A 75 -9.74 14.41 4.54
C ARG A 75 -9.56 15.48 3.46
N ALA A 76 -8.48 16.26 3.56
CA ALA A 76 -8.11 17.24 2.53
C ALA A 76 -7.92 16.59 1.16
N GLY A 77 -7.22 15.45 1.07
CA GLY A 77 -7.02 14.73 -0.18
C GLY A 77 -8.30 14.18 -0.79
N ILE A 78 -9.20 13.64 0.03
CA ILE A 78 -10.53 13.18 -0.41
C ILE A 78 -11.37 14.36 -0.93
N ALA A 79 -11.38 15.49 -0.20
CA ALA A 79 -12.10 16.69 -0.60
C ALA A 79 -11.55 17.28 -1.91
N PHE A 80 -10.23 17.37 -2.03
CA PHE A 80 -9.54 17.82 -3.24
C PHE A 80 -9.95 16.99 -4.47
N CYS A 81 -9.86 15.65 -4.39
CA CYS A 81 -10.26 14.78 -5.49
C CYS A 81 -11.75 14.91 -5.85
N ALA A 82 -12.60 15.14 -4.84
CA ALA A 82 -14.04 15.35 -5.04
C ALA A 82 -14.30 16.65 -5.82
N GLU A 83 -13.63 17.74 -5.43
CA GLU A 83 -13.73 19.04 -6.10
C GLU A 83 -13.21 19.01 -7.53
N GLN A 84 -12.03 18.39 -7.77
CA GLN A 84 -11.43 18.32 -9.11
C GLN A 84 -12.27 17.56 -10.13
N LEU A 85 -13.08 16.60 -9.67
CA LEU A 85 -13.83 15.68 -10.55
C LEU A 85 -15.35 15.91 -10.55
N ASP A 86 -15.85 16.92 -9.83
CA ASP A 86 -17.28 17.15 -9.59
C ASP A 86 -17.97 15.88 -9.03
N LEU A 87 -17.33 15.30 -7.99
CA LEU A 87 -17.83 14.14 -7.26
C LEU A 87 -18.15 14.51 -5.82
N THR A 88 -18.93 13.67 -5.16
CA THR A 88 -19.12 13.76 -3.71
C THR A 88 -17.94 13.12 -2.98
N ALA A 89 -17.60 13.63 -1.79
CA ALA A 89 -16.60 12.99 -0.92
C ALA A 89 -16.92 11.52 -0.61
N ALA A 90 -18.21 11.15 -0.54
CA ALA A 90 -18.64 9.77 -0.33
C ALA A 90 -18.31 8.85 -1.52
N GLN A 91 -18.42 9.34 -2.77
CA GLN A 91 -18.03 8.59 -3.97
C GLN A 91 -16.52 8.39 -4.04
N VAL A 92 -15.74 9.39 -3.63
CA VAL A 92 -14.28 9.28 -3.57
C VAL A 92 -13.86 8.32 -2.46
N ALA A 93 -14.45 8.47 -1.26
CA ALA A 93 -14.20 7.61 -0.11
C ALA A 93 -14.50 6.13 -0.40
N SER A 94 -15.60 5.83 -1.11
CA SER A 94 -15.94 4.45 -1.44
C SER A 94 -14.86 3.78 -2.30
N VAL A 95 -14.34 4.48 -3.31
CA VAL A 95 -13.23 4.01 -4.16
C VAL A 95 -11.93 3.87 -3.35
N ALA A 96 -11.60 4.88 -2.53
CA ALA A 96 -10.45 4.88 -1.65
C ALA A 96 -10.44 3.72 -0.65
N THR A 97 -11.62 3.25 -0.21
CA THR A 97 -11.74 2.10 0.70
C THR A 97 -11.83 0.76 -0.01
N PHE A 98 -12.17 0.76 -1.29
CA PHE A 98 -12.35 -0.46 -2.07
C PHE A 98 -11.01 -1.04 -2.53
N TYR A 99 -10.09 -0.19 -2.99
CA TYR A 99 -8.77 -0.63 -3.45
C TYR A 99 -7.74 -0.62 -2.32
N SER A 100 -7.07 -1.74 -2.10
CA SER A 100 -6.05 -1.91 -1.04
C SER A 100 -4.80 -1.04 -1.22
N MET A 101 -4.52 -0.60 -2.44
CA MET A 101 -3.35 0.25 -2.77
C MET A 101 -3.42 1.66 -2.15
N TYR A 102 -4.60 2.08 -1.69
CA TYR A 102 -4.78 3.37 -1.04
C TYR A 102 -4.69 3.24 0.47
N ARG A 103 -3.72 3.93 1.05
CA ARG A 103 -3.43 3.90 2.48
C ARG A 103 -4.33 4.89 3.18
N ARG A 104 -4.99 4.45 4.25
CA ARG A 104 -5.88 5.29 5.07
C ARG A 104 -5.26 5.68 6.41
N ALA A 105 -4.03 5.22 6.66
CA ALA A 105 -3.24 5.52 7.85
C ALA A 105 -1.80 5.87 7.44
N PRO A 106 -1.06 6.63 8.27
CA PRO A 106 0.32 7.00 7.98
C PRO A 106 1.17 5.79 7.60
N THR A 107 1.76 5.86 6.40
CA THR A 107 2.62 4.81 5.85
C THR A 107 4.05 5.33 5.84
N GLY A 108 5.00 4.47 6.22
CA GLY A 108 6.42 4.82 6.23
C GLY A 108 6.98 5.02 4.83
N ASP A 109 8.28 5.33 4.76
CA ASP A 109 9.00 5.47 3.48
C ASP A 109 8.97 4.17 2.65
N TYR A 110 8.82 3.02 3.30
CA TYR A 110 8.80 1.71 2.66
C TYR A 110 7.59 0.89 3.12
N LEU A 111 6.64 0.68 2.22
CA LEU A 111 5.54 -0.27 2.37
C LEU A 111 6.01 -1.65 1.92
N VAL A 112 6.12 -2.58 2.85
CA VAL A 112 6.61 -3.94 2.65
C VAL A 112 5.43 -4.92 2.68
N GLY A 113 5.06 -5.43 1.52
CA GLY A 113 3.98 -6.39 1.34
C GLY A 113 4.51 -7.82 1.19
N ILE A 114 4.16 -8.72 2.10
CA ILE A 114 4.60 -10.11 2.08
C ILE A 114 3.47 -10.98 1.52
N CYS A 115 3.70 -11.68 0.41
CA CYS A 115 2.70 -12.54 -0.19
C CYS A 115 2.50 -13.80 0.66
N THR A 116 1.28 -13.99 1.16
CA THR A 116 0.89 -15.17 1.95
C THR A 116 -0.18 -16.01 1.24
N ASN A 117 -0.37 -15.80 -0.07
CA ASN A 117 -1.27 -16.65 -0.83
C ASN A 117 -0.65 -18.04 -1.05
N THR A 118 -1.50 -19.04 -1.29
CA THR A 118 -1.25 -20.48 -1.40
C THR A 118 0.19 -20.91 -1.71
N LEU A 119 0.75 -20.52 -2.86
CA LEU A 119 2.09 -21.00 -3.22
C LEU A 119 3.18 -20.32 -2.39
N CYS A 120 3.11 -19.01 -2.17
CA CYS A 120 4.07 -18.32 -1.31
C CYS A 120 3.97 -18.84 0.13
N ALA A 121 2.76 -19.09 0.64
CA ALA A 121 2.56 -19.72 1.96
C ALA A 121 3.29 -21.07 2.07
N VAL A 122 3.12 -21.96 1.09
CA VAL A 122 3.82 -23.27 1.03
C VAL A 122 5.34 -23.11 0.95
N MET A 123 5.83 -22.10 0.24
CA MET A 123 7.26 -21.86 0.03
C MET A 123 7.92 -21.09 1.18
N GLY A 124 7.17 -20.62 2.19
CA GLY A 124 7.72 -19.95 3.39
C GLY A 124 7.26 -18.51 3.61
N GLY A 125 6.34 -17.99 2.82
CA GLY A 125 5.76 -16.64 2.97
C GLY A 125 5.13 -16.39 4.34
N ASP A 126 4.41 -17.37 4.89
CA ASP A 126 3.84 -17.27 6.26
C ASP A 126 4.94 -17.20 7.34
N ALA A 127 6.04 -17.92 7.14
CA ALA A 127 7.18 -17.91 8.05
C ALA A 127 7.92 -16.56 7.99
N ILE A 128 8.05 -15.98 6.80
CA ILE A 128 8.57 -14.61 6.62
C ILE A 128 7.68 -13.62 7.36
N ALA A 129 6.38 -13.65 7.09
CA ALA A 129 5.42 -12.72 7.67
C ALA A 129 5.45 -12.75 9.21
N SER A 130 5.35 -13.96 9.81
CA SER A 130 5.38 -14.13 11.27
C SER A 130 6.68 -13.61 11.87
N ARG A 131 7.84 -14.00 11.30
CA ARG A 131 9.14 -13.61 11.84
C ARG A 131 9.31 -12.09 11.82
N ILE A 132 8.98 -11.46 10.70
CA ILE A 132 9.15 -10.01 10.54
C ILE A 132 8.23 -9.25 11.49
N THR A 133 6.97 -9.66 11.64
CA THR A 133 6.05 -8.99 12.58
C THR A 133 6.52 -9.15 14.03
N ASP A 134 7.07 -10.31 14.39
CA ASP A 134 7.59 -10.57 15.74
C ASP A 134 8.86 -9.76 16.04
N GLU A 135 9.81 -9.72 15.10
CA GLU A 135 11.08 -9.00 15.26
C GLU A 135 10.90 -7.48 15.28
N LEU A 136 9.99 -6.94 14.46
CA LEU A 136 9.69 -5.51 14.43
C LEU A 136 8.70 -5.08 15.53
N GLY A 137 7.97 -6.04 16.14
CA GLY A 137 6.93 -5.76 17.12
C GLY A 137 5.74 -4.98 16.54
N VAL A 138 5.42 -5.19 15.26
CA VAL A 138 4.33 -4.51 14.54
C VAL A 138 3.31 -5.52 14.05
N ARG A 139 2.04 -5.12 14.00
CA ARG A 139 0.99 -5.92 13.35
C ARG A 139 0.94 -5.61 11.84
N PRO A 140 0.36 -6.51 11.02
CA PRO A 140 0.12 -6.20 9.62
C PRO A 140 -0.71 -4.92 9.46
N GLY A 141 -0.22 -4.01 8.63
CA GLY A 141 -0.74 -2.67 8.39
C GLY A 141 -0.14 -1.58 9.29
N GLU A 142 0.69 -1.93 10.28
CA GLU A 142 1.35 -0.98 11.17
C GLU A 142 2.75 -0.59 10.70
N THR A 143 3.19 0.56 11.21
CA THR A 143 4.47 1.17 10.87
C THR A 143 5.42 1.05 12.07
N THR A 144 6.70 0.78 11.80
CA THR A 144 7.76 0.71 12.81
C THR A 144 7.88 2.03 13.59
N ALA A 145 8.41 1.95 14.82
CA ALA A 145 8.53 3.12 15.70
C ALA A 145 9.42 4.26 15.15
N ASP A 146 10.35 3.92 14.25
CA ASP A 146 11.18 4.89 13.53
C ASP A 146 10.46 5.54 12.32
N GLY A 147 9.23 5.12 12.03
CA GLY A 147 8.39 5.65 10.95
C GLY A 147 8.82 5.22 9.54
N ARG A 148 9.80 4.32 9.39
CA ARG A 148 10.40 4.01 8.09
C ARG A 148 9.69 2.90 7.32
N VAL A 149 9.26 1.85 8.02
CA VAL A 149 8.72 0.64 7.38
C VAL A 149 7.30 0.41 7.84
N THR A 150 6.39 0.22 6.90
CA THR A 150 5.06 -0.33 7.15
C THR A 150 5.02 -1.75 6.61
N VAL A 151 4.66 -2.73 7.43
CA VAL A 151 4.59 -4.14 6.99
C VAL A 151 3.14 -4.54 6.80
N GLU A 152 2.81 -5.19 5.70
CA GLU A 152 1.48 -5.77 5.48
C GLU A 152 1.54 -7.17 4.89
N HIS A 153 0.47 -7.92 5.14
CA HIS A 153 0.22 -9.16 4.41
C HIS A 153 -0.49 -8.79 3.11
N VAL A 154 -0.01 -9.33 2.00
CA VAL A 154 -0.65 -9.14 0.70
C VAL A 154 -1.11 -10.47 0.13
N GLU A 155 -2.14 -10.37 -0.69
CA GLU A 155 -2.62 -11.48 -1.49
C GLU A 155 -1.68 -11.76 -2.68
N CYS A 156 -2.14 -12.59 -3.62
CA CYS A 156 -1.34 -13.02 -4.75
C CYS A 156 -0.78 -11.85 -5.58
N ASN A 157 0.55 -11.74 -5.65
CA ASN A 157 1.28 -10.80 -6.52
C ASN A 157 1.51 -11.33 -7.95
N ALA A 158 0.93 -12.48 -8.30
CA ALA A 158 1.04 -13.13 -9.61
C ALA A 158 2.49 -13.43 -10.08
N ALA A 159 3.44 -13.59 -9.14
CA ALA A 159 4.84 -13.95 -9.40
C ALA A 159 5.19 -15.31 -8.74
N CYS A 160 4.31 -16.28 -8.95
CA CYS A 160 4.35 -17.60 -8.29
C CYS A 160 5.60 -18.42 -8.65
N ASP A 161 6.16 -18.22 -9.82
CA ASP A 161 7.40 -18.81 -10.32
C ASP A 161 8.66 -18.37 -9.52
N HIS A 162 8.53 -17.33 -8.70
CA HIS A 162 9.58 -16.72 -7.88
C HIS A 162 9.26 -16.70 -6.38
N ALA A 163 8.34 -17.57 -5.95
CA ALA A 163 7.90 -17.64 -4.56
C ALA A 163 9.01 -18.11 -3.61
N PRO A 164 9.11 -17.55 -2.38
CA PRO A 164 8.29 -16.48 -1.80
C PRO A 164 8.60 -15.07 -2.33
N VAL A 165 7.55 -14.28 -2.56
CA VAL A 165 7.67 -12.91 -3.08
C VAL A 165 7.34 -11.88 -2.01
N VAL A 166 8.22 -10.89 -1.86
CA VAL A 166 7.98 -9.66 -1.08
C VAL A 166 7.97 -8.48 -2.03
N MET A 167 7.09 -7.52 -1.80
CA MET A 167 7.12 -6.24 -2.49
C MET A 167 7.55 -5.15 -1.54
N VAL A 168 8.37 -4.21 -2.02
CA VAL A 168 8.63 -2.96 -1.32
C VAL A 168 8.23 -1.81 -2.24
N ASN A 169 7.26 -0.99 -1.82
CA ASN A 169 6.70 0.08 -2.65
C ASN A 169 6.37 -0.38 -4.08
N TRP A 170 5.66 -1.51 -4.21
CA TRP A 170 5.28 -2.14 -5.49
C TRP A 170 6.41 -2.67 -6.37
N GLU A 171 7.65 -2.62 -5.90
CA GLU A 171 8.79 -3.26 -6.56
C GLU A 171 9.02 -4.68 -6.02
N PHE A 172 9.41 -5.60 -6.90
CA PHE A 172 9.49 -7.03 -6.58
C PHE A 172 10.85 -7.43 -6.00
N PHE A 173 10.79 -8.18 -4.89
CA PHE A 173 11.91 -8.91 -4.30
C PHE A 173 11.55 -10.39 -4.32
N ASP A 174 12.20 -11.12 -5.21
CA ASP A 174 11.91 -12.52 -5.53
C ASP A 174 12.75 -13.48 -4.67
N ASP A 175 12.34 -14.75 -4.63
CA ASP A 175 13.10 -15.86 -4.01
C ASP A 175 13.51 -15.55 -2.55
N GLN A 176 12.62 -14.90 -1.80
CA GLN A 176 12.93 -14.38 -0.48
C GLN A 176 12.88 -15.46 0.60
N THR A 177 13.74 -15.31 1.61
CA THR A 177 13.75 -16.10 2.83
C THR A 177 13.56 -15.19 4.06
N PRO A 178 13.24 -15.76 5.23
CA PRO A 178 13.12 -14.94 6.45
C PRO A 178 14.39 -14.14 6.76
N GLU A 179 15.57 -14.69 6.50
CA GLU A 179 16.86 -14.00 6.68
C GLU A 179 17.09 -12.89 5.65
N SER A 180 16.75 -13.13 4.37
CA SER A 180 16.95 -12.12 3.33
C SER A 180 16.04 -10.93 3.53
N VAL A 181 14.80 -11.16 3.97
CA VAL A 181 13.83 -10.10 4.26
C VAL A 181 14.25 -9.33 5.51
N GLN A 182 14.75 -10.00 6.55
CA GLN A 182 15.27 -9.30 7.72
C GLN A 182 16.42 -8.36 7.34
N GLN A 183 17.37 -8.85 6.54
CA GLN A 183 18.47 -8.03 6.04
C GLN A 183 17.95 -6.85 5.22
N LEU A 184 17.03 -7.10 4.28
CA LEU A 184 16.37 -6.05 3.48
C LEU A 184 15.77 -4.96 4.37
N LEU A 185 15.03 -5.34 5.41
CA LEU A 185 14.40 -4.39 6.32
C LEU A 185 15.41 -3.57 7.12
N ASP A 186 16.47 -4.19 7.63
CA ASP A 186 17.54 -3.50 8.35
C ASP A 186 18.23 -2.46 7.46
N ASP A 187 18.44 -2.79 6.18
CA ASP A 187 19.01 -1.88 5.20
C ASP A 187 18.10 -0.70 4.88
N LEU A 188 16.81 -0.95 4.66
CA LEU A 188 15.82 0.10 4.42
C LEU A 188 15.73 1.06 5.61
N ARG A 189 15.76 0.52 6.83
CA ARG A 189 15.76 1.31 8.07
C ARG A 189 17.05 2.10 8.25
N ALA A 190 18.20 1.54 7.85
CA ALA A 190 19.49 2.23 7.84
C ALA A 190 19.66 3.23 6.68
N GLY A 191 18.75 3.22 5.69
CA GLY A 191 18.86 4.06 4.48
C GLY A 191 19.92 3.58 3.50
N VAL A 192 20.29 2.30 3.55
CA VAL A 192 21.16 1.66 2.57
C VAL A 192 20.37 1.45 1.28
N PRO A 193 20.83 1.95 0.12
CA PRO A 193 20.13 1.75 -1.14
C PRO A 193 19.97 0.26 -1.47
N ARG A 194 18.77 -0.11 -1.90
CA ARG A 194 18.45 -1.45 -2.36
C ARG A 194 17.84 -1.39 -3.75
N SER A 195 18.21 -2.35 -4.58
CA SER A 195 17.68 -2.53 -5.92
C SER A 195 16.64 -3.65 -5.87
N PRO A 196 15.44 -3.44 -6.41
CA PRO A 196 14.50 -4.51 -6.70
C PRO A 196 15.13 -5.62 -7.53
N THR A 197 14.56 -6.82 -7.48
CA THR A 197 15.01 -7.93 -8.35
C THR A 197 14.71 -7.65 -9.82
N ARG A 198 13.70 -6.82 -10.08
CA ARG A 198 13.20 -6.50 -11.41
C ARG A 198 12.98 -4.99 -11.55
N GLY A 199 13.15 -4.47 -12.75
CA GLY A 199 12.80 -3.09 -13.05
C GLY A 199 13.90 -2.10 -12.69
N SER A 200 13.62 -1.18 -11.78
CA SER A 200 14.46 -0.01 -11.49
C SER A 200 15.78 -0.39 -10.79
N ASP A 201 16.84 0.38 -11.04
CA ASP A 201 18.15 0.18 -10.39
C ASP A 201 18.14 0.61 -8.91
N THR A 202 17.16 1.44 -8.51
CA THR A 202 17.07 2.00 -7.16
C THR A 202 15.64 2.09 -6.69
N LEU A 203 15.39 1.66 -5.45
CA LEU A 203 14.10 1.79 -4.80
C LEU A 203 13.78 3.25 -4.42
N CYS A 204 12.61 3.72 -4.82
CA CYS A 204 12.06 5.02 -4.41
C CYS A 204 11.28 4.91 -3.09
N THR A 205 11.07 6.05 -2.41
CA THR A 205 10.18 6.08 -1.23
C THR A 205 8.72 5.93 -1.62
N PHE A 206 7.87 5.57 -0.67
CA PHE A 206 6.44 5.32 -0.88
C PHE A 206 5.74 6.51 -1.54
N ARG A 207 6.05 7.73 -1.08
CA ARG A 207 5.51 8.98 -1.65
C ARG A 207 5.94 9.18 -3.09
N GLN A 208 7.20 8.92 -3.40
CA GLN A 208 7.71 9.01 -4.77
C GLN A 208 7.07 7.96 -5.68
N THR A 209 6.95 6.71 -5.22
CA THR A 209 6.25 5.68 -5.99
C THR A 209 4.78 6.04 -6.21
N ALA A 210 4.08 6.57 -5.21
CA ALA A 210 2.71 7.05 -5.39
C ALA A 210 2.63 8.18 -6.42
N ARG A 211 3.62 9.08 -6.48
CA ARG A 211 3.68 10.13 -7.51
C ARG A 211 3.88 9.55 -8.92
N LEU A 212 4.78 8.57 -9.05
CA LEU A 212 5.00 7.84 -10.31
C LEU A 212 3.73 7.10 -10.76
N LEU A 213 3.01 6.46 -9.83
CA LEU A 213 1.74 5.76 -10.10
C LEU A 213 0.59 6.72 -10.46
N ALA A 214 0.62 7.96 -9.95
CA ALA A 214 -0.27 9.02 -10.43
C ALA A 214 0.03 9.43 -11.90
N GLY A 215 1.19 8.99 -12.41
CA GLY A 215 1.68 9.29 -13.74
C GLY A 215 2.20 10.71 -13.87
N VAL A 216 2.62 11.33 -12.77
CA VAL A 216 3.30 12.63 -12.79
C VAL A 216 4.80 12.33 -12.77
N GLU A 217 5.48 12.65 -13.86
CA GLU A 217 6.93 12.45 -13.95
C GLU A 217 7.63 13.36 -12.92
N GLU A 218 8.60 12.82 -12.17
CA GLU A 218 9.57 13.68 -11.50
C GLU A 218 10.42 14.35 -12.59
N ALA A 219 10.71 15.66 -12.44
CA ALA A 219 11.74 16.27 -13.26
C ALA A 219 13.02 15.41 -13.16
N PRO A 220 13.69 15.08 -14.28
CA PRO A 220 14.85 14.21 -14.24
C PRO A 220 15.89 14.83 -13.30
N LYS A 221 16.35 14.05 -12.32
CA LYS A 221 17.53 14.39 -11.51
C LYS A 221 18.78 14.43 -12.36
#